data_AF-A0A7R7RPQ4-F1
#
_entry.id   AF-A0A7R7RPQ4-F1
#
_cell.length_a   1.000
_cell.length_b   1.000
_cell.length_c   1.000
_cell.angle_alpha   90.00
_cell.angle_beta   90.00
_cell.angle_gamma   90.00
#
_symmetry.space_group_name_H-M   'P 1'
#
loop_
_entity.id
_entity.type
_entity.pdbx_description
1 polymer ?
#
loop_
_entity_poly.entity_id
_entity_poly.type
_entity_poly.pdbx_seq_one_letter_code
_entity_poly.pdbx_strand_id
1 'polypeptide(L)'
;MTHVPTLSSVQQTLRVDTAGLQAMASRWGSSVEGLNATVAPAARGLPCQASAAAVNAAHIDVTAFTAGLATQMGAHVTGVAQGNTSYLTAEADSAAKLAAVAHPVTSV
;
A
#
# COMPACT_ATOMS: atom_id res chain seq x y z
N MET A 1 -21.07 2.20 37.04
CA MET A 1 -21.76 1.66 35.84
C MET A 1 -20.70 1.40 34.78
N THR A 2 -20.21 0.17 34.71
CA THR A 2 -19.23 -0.27 33.70
C THR A 2 -19.98 -0.55 32.40
N HIS A 3 -19.73 0.26 31.38
CA HIS A 3 -20.29 0.06 30.06
C HIS A 3 -19.66 -1.21 29.47
N VAL A 4 -20.45 -2.29 29.35
CA VAL A 4 -20.05 -3.48 28.60
C VAL A 4 -20.26 -3.14 27.13
N PRO A 5 -19.21 -2.92 26.33
CA PRO A 5 -19.39 -2.68 24.91
C PRO A 5 -20.02 -3.94 24.28
N THR A 6 -21.07 -3.75 23.50
CA THR A 6 -21.69 -4.84 22.74
C THR A 6 -20.67 -5.41 21.75
N LEU A 7 -20.73 -6.72 21.47
CA LEU A 7 -19.82 -7.40 20.52
C LEU A 7 -19.70 -6.66 19.18
N SER A 8 -20.80 -6.06 18.71
CA SER A 8 -20.83 -5.23 17.50
C SER A 8 -19.99 -3.95 17.60
N SER A 9 -19.91 -3.32 18.78
CA SER A 9 -19.12 -2.10 18.99
C SER A 9 -17.61 -2.38 19.06
N VAL A 10 -17.22 -3.51 19.67
CA VAL A 10 -15.81 -3.96 19.68
C VAL A 10 -15.38 -4.40 18.28
N GLN A 11 -16.24 -5.10 17.53
CA GLN A 11 -15.99 -5.48 16.14
C GLN A 11 -15.87 -4.28 15.19
N GLN A 12 -16.64 -3.21 15.41
CA GLN A 12 -16.52 -1.98 14.62
C GLN A 12 -15.25 -1.20 14.93
N THR A 13 -14.80 -1.19 16.18
CA THR A 13 -13.60 -0.44 16.62
C THR A 13 -12.30 -1.08 16.09
N LEU A 14 -12.27 -2.40 15.93
CA LEU A 14 -11.10 -3.14 15.43
C LEU A 14 -11.07 -3.23 13.89
N ARG A 15 -12.09 -2.72 13.20
CA ARG A 15 -12.18 -2.84 11.75
C ARG A 15 -11.23 -1.90 11.04
N VAL A 16 -10.30 -2.49 10.32
CA VAL A 16 -9.43 -1.76 9.39
C VAL A 16 -10.29 -1.29 8.22
N ASP A 17 -10.15 0.00 7.86
CA ASP A 17 -10.78 0.54 6.65
C ASP A 17 -10.08 0.00 5.39
N THR A 18 -10.53 -1.16 4.95
CA THR A 18 -9.98 -1.87 3.80
C THR A 18 -10.22 -1.13 2.48
N ALA A 19 -11.31 -0.38 2.37
CA ALA A 19 -11.60 0.46 1.21
C ALA A 19 -10.64 1.64 1.13
N GLY A 20 -10.37 2.31 2.27
CA GLY A 20 -9.35 3.35 2.36
C GLY A 20 -7.94 2.85 2.04
N LEU A 21 -7.57 1.67 2.54
CA LEU A 21 -6.28 1.03 2.22
C LEU A 21 -6.14 0.73 0.73
N GLN A 22 -7.18 0.22 0.08
CA GLN A 22 -7.17 -0.04 -1.36
C GLN A 22 -7.05 1.26 -2.16
N ALA A 23 -7.80 2.30 -1.80
CA ALA A 23 -7.70 3.60 -2.45
C ALA A 23 -6.28 4.20 -2.32
N MET A 24 -5.64 4.08 -1.16
CA MET A 24 -4.25 4.51 -0.98
C MET A 24 -3.27 3.67 -1.81
N ALA A 25 -3.44 2.35 -1.84
CA ALA A 25 -2.62 1.46 -2.65
C ALA A 25 -2.71 1.80 -4.15
N SER A 26 -3.91 2.07 -4.67
CA SER A 26 -4.09 2.51 -6.05
C SER A 26 -3.41 3.85 -6.34
N ARG A 27 -3.49 4.81 -5.41
CA ARG A 27 -2.80 6.11 -5.56
C ARG A 27 -1.28 5.94 -5.57
N TRP A 28 -0.72 5.10 -4.69
CA TRP A 28 0.71 4.78 -4.70
C TRP A 28 1.12 4.06 -5.99
N GLY A 29 0.29 3.16 -6.51
CA GLY A 29 0.51 2.51 -7.81
C GLY A 29 0.64 3.53 -8.94
N SER A 30 -0.27 4.50 -9.00
CA SER A 30 -0.19 5.60 -9.99
C SER A 30 1.06 6.47 -9.80
N SER A 31 1.48 6.72 -8.55
CA SER A 31 2.75 7.41 -8.28
C SER A 31 3.97 6.63 -8.78
N VAL A 32 3.99 5.31 -8.61
CA VAL A 32 5.07 4.43 -9.13
C VAL A 32 5.13 4.48 -10.66
N GLU A 33 3.97 4.44 -11.32
CA GLU A 33 3.90 4.56 -12.77
C GLU A 33 4.43 5.92 -13.27
N GLY A 34 4.06 7.01 -12.60
CA GLY A 34 4.58 8.35 -12.90
C GLY A 34 6.09 8.46 -12.71
N LEU A 35 6.64 7.85 -11.65
CA LEU A 35 8.10 7.79 -11.43
C LEU A 35 8.79 7.02 -12.57
N ASN A 36 8.26 5.86 -12.97
CA ASN A 36 8.81 5.08 -14.09
C ASN A 36 8.71 5.81 -15.44
N ALA A 37 7.71 6.67 -15.64
CA ALA A 37 7.55 7.46 -16.85
C ALA A 37 8.48 8.69 -16.92
N THR A 38 9.29 8.95 -15.88
CA THR A 38 10.20 10.10 -15.85
C THR A 38 11.33 9.92 -16.87
N VAL A 39 11.33 10.75 -17.91
CA VAL A 39 12.38 10.78 -18.93
C VAL A 39 13.35 11.92 -18.63
N ALA A 40 14.64 11.62 -18.58
CA ALA A 40 15.68 12.64 -18.42
C ALA A 40 15.66 13.63 -19.62
N PRO A 41 15.72 14.95 -19.39
CA PRO A 41 15.85 15.92 -20.47
C PRO A 41 17.11 15.65 -21.30
N ALA A 42 17.03 15.86 -22.61
CA ALA A 42 18.19 15.76 -23.49
C ALA A 42 19.32 16.71 -23.01
N ALA A 43 20.55 16.21 -22.99
CA ALA A 43 21.70 16.98 -22.58
C ALA A 43 21.84 18.25 -23.43
N ARG A 44 22.04 19.40 -22.78
CA ARG A 44 22.31 20.68 -23.43
C ARG A 44 23.76 21.09 -23.17
N GLY A 45 24.58 21.17 -24.22
CA GLY A 45 25.98 21.59 -24.15
C GLY A 45 26.89 20.78 -25.09
N LEU A 46 28.09 21.29 -25.35
CA LEU A 46 29.12 20.54 -26.07
C LEU A 46 29.70 19.46 -25.14
N PRO A 47 30.00 18.25 -25.63
CA PRO A 47 30.51 17.14 -24.81
C PRO A 47 31.86 17.43 -24.12
N CYS A 48 32.58 18.45 -24.55
CA CYS A 48 33.83 18.91 -23.92
C CYS A 48 33.61 19.81 -22.68
N GLN A 49 32.37 20.23 -22.39
CA GLN A 49 32.08 21.05 -21.21
C GLN A 49 31.93 20.17 -19.96
N ALA A 50 32.77 20.41 -18.96
CA ALA A 50 32.69 19.71 -17.68
C ALA A 50 31.31 19.83 -17.00
N SER A 51 30.63 20.97 -17.17
CA SER A 51 29.26 21.18 -16.69
C SER A 51 28.25 20.25 -17.39
N ALA A 52 28.39 20.01 -18.69
CA ALA A 52 27.53 19.09 -19.44
C ALA A 52 27.72 17.64 -18.96
N ALA A 53 28.97 17.23 -18.70
CA ALA A 53 29.28 15.93 -18.12
C ALA A 53 28.68 15.77 -16.70
N ALA A 54 28.81 16.79 -15.85
CA ALA A 54 28.25 16.78 -14.49
C ALA A 54 26.71 16.69 -14.49
N VAL A 55 26.03 17.44 -15.36
CA VAL A 55 24.56 17.37 -15.51
C VAL A 55 24.13 15.99 -15.99
N ASN A 56 24.85 15.39 -16.94
CA ASN A 56 24.55 14.05 -17.42
C ASN A 56 24.71 12.99 -16.30
N ALA A 57 25.77 13.08 -15.48
CA ALA A 57 25.95 12.21 -14.34
C ALA A 57 24.80 12.36 -13.32
N ALA A 58 24.42 13.60 -12.99
CA ALA A 58 23.29 13.85 -12.10
C ALA A 58 21.96 13.28 -12.64
N HIS A 59 21.72 13.33 -13.95
CA HIS A 59 20.54 12.69 -14.55
C HIS A 59 20.57 11.17 -14.41
N ILE A 60 21.72 10.53 -14.58
CA ILE A 60 21.87 9.09 -14.38
C ILE A 60 21.54 8.72 -12.92
N ASP A 61 22.09 9.47 -11.96
CA ASP A 61 21.86 9.25 -10.53
C ASP A 61 20.38 9.41 -10.16
N VAL A 62 19.72 10.48 -10.64
CA VAL A 62 18.28 10.72 -10.41
C VAL A 62 17.43 9.63 -11.04
N THR A 63 17.79 9.15 -12.23
CA THR A 63 17.08 8.04 -12.90
C THR A 63 17.19 6.76 -12.08
N ALA A 64 18.40 6.42 -11.62
CA ALA A 64 18.63 5.23 -10.79
C ALA A 64 17.90 5.32 -9.45
N PHE A 65 17.95 6.48 -8.78
CA PHE A 65 17.22 6.74 -7.54
C PHE A 65 15.71 6.57 -7.73
N THR A 66 15.15 7.14 -8.79
CA THR A 66 13.71 7.09 -9.09
C THR A 66 13.24 5.66 -9.35
N ALA A 67 14.04 4.86 -10.08
CA ALA A 67 13.75 3.44 -10.30
C ALA A 67 13.80 2.61 -9.00
N GLY A 68 14.77 2.91 -8.12
CA GLY A 68 14.86 2.28 -6.79
C GLY A 68 13.66 2.61 -5.92
N LEU A 69 13.24 3.88 -5.88
CA LEU A 69 12.06 4.32 -5.15
C LEU A 69 10.78 3.65 -5.68
N ALA A 70 10.61 3.60 -7.00
CA ALA A 70 9.49 2.91 -7.64
C ALA A 70 9.41 1.43 -7.25
N THR A 71 10.55 0.75 -7.21
CA THR A 71 10.65 -0.66 -6.78
C THR A 71 10.24 -0.83 -5.32
N GLN A 72 10.76 0.01 -4.42
CA GLN A 72 10.44 -0.04 -2.99
C GLN A 72 8.95 0.22 -2.73
N MET A 73 8.39 1.26 -3.36
CA MET A 73 6.97 1.58 -3.25
C MET A 73 6.08 0.45 -3.79
N GLY A 74 6.46 -0.17 -4.92
CA GLY A 74 5.74 -1.33 -5.46
C GLY A 74 5.70 -2.53 -4.51
N ALA A 75 6.81 -2.79 -3.80
CA ALA A 75 6.87 -3.82 -2.77
C ALA A 75 5.92 -3.51 -1.59
N HIS A 76 5.87 -2.25 -1.14
CA HIS A 76 4.95 -1.83 -0.08
C HIS A 76 3.48 -1.95 -0.50
N VAL A 77 3.12 -1.52 -1.72
CA VAL A 77 1.77 -1.68 -2.28
C VAL A 77 1.36 -3.15 -2.28
N THR A 78 2.25 -4.03 -2.74
CA THR A 78 2.01 -5.49 -2.75
C THR A 78 1.81 -6.03 -1.34
N GLY A 79 2.66 -5.64 -0.39
CA GLY A 79 2.54 -6.06 1.01
C GLY A 79 1.23 -5.60 1.66
N VAL A 80 0.79 -4.37 1.41
CA VAL A 80 -0.49 -3.86 1.91
C VAL A 80 -1.67 -4.62 1.31
N ALA A 81 -1.64 -4.93 0.00
CA ALA A 81 -2.69 -5.72 -0.65
C ALA A 81 -2.78 -7.15 -0.10
N GLN A 82 -1.62 -7.78 0.16
CA GLN A 82 -1.56 -9.09 0.82
C GLN A 82 -2.11 -9.02 2.25
N GLY A 83 -1.67 -8.05 3.05
CA GLY A 83 -2.16 -7.86 4.42
C GLY A 83 -3.67 -7.63 4.48
N ASN A 84 -4.21 -6.83 3.56
CA ASN A 84 -5.65 -6.61 3.43
C ASN A 84 -6.41 -7.92 3.13
N THR A 85 -5.87 -8.75 2.24
CA THR A 85 -6.46 -10.05 1.89
C THR A 85 -6.46 -11.01 3.08
N SER A 86 -5.35 -11.07 3.82
CA SER A 86 -5.24 -11.87 5.04
C SER A 86 -6.22 -11.41 6.11
N TYR A 87 -6.37 -10.09 6.29
CA TYR A 87 -7.33 -9.51 7.22
C TYR A 87 -8.78 -9.90 6.90
N LEU A 88 -9.20 -9.75 5.63
CA LEU A 88 -10.55 -10.13 5.20
C LEU A 88 -10.83 -11.63 5.40
N THR A 89 -9.83 -12.47 5.16
CA THR A 89 -9.94 -13.92 5.39
C THR A 89 -10.11 -14.23 6.89
N ALA A 90 -9.33 -13.57 7.75
CA ALA A 90 -9.42 -13.75 9.20
C ALA A 90 -10.75 -13.27 9.78
N GLU A 91 -11.30 -12.16 9.25
CA GLU A 91 -12.63 -11.67 9.62
C GLU A 91 -13.73 -12.67 9.24
N ALA A 92 -13.68 -13.24 8.04
CA ALA A 92 -14.64 -14.25 7.59
C ALA A 92 -14.61 -15.52 8.45
N ASP A 93 -13.41 -16.02 8.77
CA ASP A 93 -13.22 -17.18 9.66
C ASP A 93 -13.72 -16.90 11.08
N SER A 94 -13.42 -15.71 11.61
CA SER A 94 -13.91 -15.28 12.94
C SER A 94 -15.44 -15.17 12.97
N ALA A 95 -16.05 -14.63 11.92
CA ALA A 95 -17.51 -14.57 11.80
C ALA A 95 -18.14 -15.97 11.74
N ALA A 96 -17.53 -16.91 11.01
CA ALA A 96 -18.00 -18.30 10.94
C ALA A 96 -17.92 -19.00 12.31
N LYS A 97 -16.82 -18.80 13.05
CA LYS A 97 -16.66 -19.33 14.41
C LYS A 97 -17.67 -18.74 15.39
N LEU A 98 -17.92 -17.43 15.34
CA LEU A 98 -18.93 -16.78 16.17
C LEU A 98 -20.35 -17.30 15.85
N ALA A 99 -20.67 -17.47 14.57
CA ALA A 99 -21.93 -18.08 14.17
C ALA A 99 -22.07 -19.50 14.73
N ALA A 100 -21.01 -20.32 14.64
CA ALA A 100 -21.01 -21.69 15.16
C ALA A 100 -21.21 -21.77 16.69
N VAL A 101 -20.85 -20.73 17.46
CA VAL A 101 -21.11 -20.64 18.91
C VAL A 101 -22.51 -20.09 19.23
N ALA A 102 -23.14 -19.34 18.31
CA ALA A 102 -24.49 -18.83 18.51
C ALA A 102 -25.59 -19.87 18.24
N HIS A 103 -25.41 -20.76 17.26
CA HIS A 103 -26.38 -21.81 16.89
C HIS A 103 -26.62 -22.93 17.94
N PRO A 104 -25.67 -23.31 18.82
CA PRO A 104 -25.90 -24.31 19.88
C PRO A 104 -26.79 -23.82 21.02
N VAL A 105 -27.00 -22.50 21.16
CA VAL A 105 -27.72 -21.91 22.30
C VAL A 105 -29.23 -21.84 22.08
N THR A 106 -29.72 -22.07 20.85
CA THR A 106 -31.16 -22.01 20.52
C THR A 106 -31.88 -23.36 20.51
N SER A 107 -31.25 -24.44 20.99
CA SER A 107 -31.92 -25.73 21.19
C SER A 107 -32.30 -25.92 22.66
N VAL A 108 -33.48 -25.40 23.04
CA VAL A 108 -34.21 -25.76 24.28
C VAL A 108 -35.62 -26.16 23.88
#